data_AF-A0A7Z0D303-F1
#
_entry.id   AF-A0A7Z0D303-F1
#
_cell.length_a   1.000
_cell.length_b   1.000
_cell.length_c   1.000
_cell.angle_alpha   90.00
_cell.angle_beta   90.00
_cell.angle_gamma   90.00
#
_symmetry.space_group_name_H-M   'P 1'
#
loop_
_entity.id
_entity.type
_entity.pdbx_description
1 polymer ?
#
loop_
_entity_poly.entity_id
_entity_poly.type
_entity_poly.pdbx_seq_one_letter_code
_entity_poly.pdbx_strand_id
1 'polypeptide(L)'
;MTRSRTPKRSEAARSRRIAARAIAIPAAVVVVAGMTVAGTIALPDSRAGSSAPAQPVRVPAADYDTACPGPVGQAKSADSSLVFSNDASGVKQWFDAVSAPSDVLADKRPGPSSAFDVTALGSDKAGDTMLSGDAGSESSSGTVKTGEPLDSAFGLTGTVSGDKPAQVQAAQVSLASKGDLRGLSAATCGTLGSDFWIVGGSTEVGRSARLVLTNPTRTSATVNVSVYGAKGRVKTSGGGSLLVDAGSQRSVLIEGLAPDDGQVAVHVTGTGGLFSAAIEHNILRGLHPGGVDYLVPGATPSRTQYVPGISIATKAPDTKQFSDGRPVLRLANTGTDAAHASIRLFGPEGVASFSASKAVVKPGAVRDIPLDQLPKGTYSAVVTSDAPVSAAARSIRQGGPKDADFSWSPSVSPLQDEQMATIPSGVDASVVLTAVDGNAQVTLRPISTDGKLGKSTTIQLGAGITKTIDPDSLGDDTAAVLMKPVDDSSNDSGASPAKVIGGTVLTASVSGGKGISFLKIPAAPPGGSSMTVRVPR
;
A
#
# COMPACT_ATOMS: atom_id res chain seq x y z
N MET A 1 -9.73 59.02 -32.91
CA MET A 1 -10.90 59.84 -32.53
C MET A 1 -11.18 59.63 -31.05
N THR A 2 -11.46 60.70 -30.30
CA THR A 2 -11.54 60.64 -28.83
C THR A 2 -12.46 61.74 -28.31
N ARG A 3 -13.34 61.40 -27.36
CA ARG A 3 -14.13 62.33 -26.52
C ARG A 3 -14.06 61.75 -25.10
N SER A 4 -13.37 62.39 -24.15
CA SER A 4 -13.78 63.57 -23.37
C SER A 4 -14.96 63.26 -22.43
N ARG A 5 -14.94 63.60 -21.13
CA ARG A 5 -14.28 64.76 -20.48
C ARG A 5 -13.64 64.44 -19.11
N THR A 6 -12.62 65.23 -18.77
CA THR A 6 -12.07 65.49 -17.42
C THR A 6 -12.91 66.57 -16.68
N PRO A 7 -12.66 66.97 -15.40
CA PRO A 7 -11.54 66.70 -14.47
C PRO A 7 -12.04 66.07 -13.12
N LYS A 8 -11.58 66.30 -11.87
CA LYS A 8 -10.70 67.31 -11.21
C LYS A 8 -10.16 66.82 -9.83
N ARG A 9 -9.40 67.72 -9.18
CA ARG A 9 -8.92 67.83 -7.77
C ARG A 9 -9.93 67.41 -6.66
N SER A 10 -9.54 67.13 -5.41
CA SER A 10 -8.22 67.26 -4.71
C SER A 10 -8.14 66.46 -3.38
N GLU A 11 -6.90 66.09 -3.02
CA GLU A 11 -6.22 66.14 -1.69
C GLU A 11 -6.91 65.81 -0.34
N ALA A 12 -6.06 65.29 0.56
CA ALA A 12 -6.05 65.45 2.02
C ALA A 12 -7.03 64.65 2.91
N ALA A 13 -6.48 63.55 3.45
CA ALA A 13 -6.48 63.13 4.86
C ALA A 13 -7.36 63.88 5.90
N ARG A 14 -7.97 63.12 6.83
CA ARG A 14 -7.42 62.88 8.20
C ARG A 14 -8.28 61.88 8.99
N SER A 15 -7.70 61.20 9.98
CA SER A 15 -8.44 60.35 10.93
C SER A 15 -9.08 61.14 12.07
N ARG A 16 -10.16 60.61 12.66
CA ARG A 16 -10.36 60.55 14.13
C ARG A 16 -11.54 59.65 14.55
N ARG A 17 -11.47 59.18 15.81
CA ARG A 17 -12.51 58.40 16.50
C ARG A 17 -13.61 59.33 17.04
N ILE A 18 -14.85 58.86 17.13
CA ILE A 18 -15.88 59.37 18.05
C ILE A 18 -16.57 58.16 18.72
N ALA A 19 -17.05 58.36 19.95
CA ALA A 19 -17.59 57.31 20.84
C ALA A 19 -19.14 57.30 20.90
N ALA A 20 -19.68 56.38 21.69
CA ALA A 20 -21.12 56.09 21.80
C ALA A 20 -21.96 57.21 22.46
N ARG A 21 -23.28 57.12 22.26
CA ARG A 21 -24.31 57.69 23.15
C ARG A 21 -25.50 56.73 23.28
N ALA A 22 -26.08 56.68 24.47
CA ALA A 22 -27.28 55.89 24.77
C ALA A 22 -28.55 56.74 24.62
N ILE A 23 -29.71 56.06 24.60
CA ILE A 23 -31.06 56.65 24.67
C ILE A 23 -31.81 55.94 25.81
N ALA A 24 -32.66 56.68 26.53
CA ALA A 24 -33.46 56.21 27.66
C ALA A 24 -34.95 56.59 27.45
N ILE A 25 -35.74 56.73 28.53
CA ILE A 25 -37.16 57.18 28.62
C ILE A 25 -38.19 56.01 28.57
N PRO A 26 -39.18 55.93 29.49
CA PRO A 26 -39.25 56.43 30.87
C PRO A 26 -39.77 55.36 31.87
N ALA A 27 -40.07 55.77 33.12
CA ALA A 27 -40.76 54.95 34.12
C ALA A 27 -42.23 55.37 34.30
N ALA A 28 -43.05 54.47 34.85
CA ALA A 28 -44.34 54.77 35.47
C ALA A 28 -44.37 54.11 36.86
N VAL A 29 -44.84 54.84 37.87
CA VAL A 29 -44.85 54.39 39.28
C VAL A 29 -46.28 54.39 39.80
N VAL A 30 -46.69 53.29 40.44
CA VAL A 30 -47.90 53.19 41.25
C VAL A 30 -47.52 52.58 42.59
N VAL A 31 -47.97 53.17 43.69
CA VAL A 31 -47.71 52.70 45.06
C VAL A 31 -49.03 52.33 45.71
N VAL A 32 -49.16 51.08 46.13
CA VAL A 32 -50.15 50.62 47.13
C VAL A 32 -49.40 49.72 48.11
N ALA A 33 -49.76 49.78 49.39
CA ALA A 33 -48.90 49.34 50.49
C ALA A 33 -49.22 47.93 51.03
N GLY A 34 -48.17 47.28 51.54
CA GLY A 34 -48.21 46.49 52.78
C GLY A 34 -48.86 45.11 52.75
N MET A 35 -48.03 44.06 52.77
CA MET A 35 -47.87 43.22 53.97
C MET A 35 -46.68 42.25 53.80
N THR A 36 -45.90 42.05 54.85
CA THR A 36 -44.80 41.08 54.89
C THR A 36 -45.26 39.75 55.48
N VAL A 37 -45.27 38.69 54.67
CA VAL A 37 -45.34 37.29 55.13
C VAL A 37 -44.12 36.56 54.57
N ALA A 38 -43.44 35.78 55.41
CA ALA A 38 -42.17 35.18 55.06
C ALA A 38 -42.34 34.01 54.07
N GLY A 39 -41.65 34.10 52.93
CA GLY A 39 -41.49 33.02 51.97
C GLY A 39 -40.06 32.96 51.47
N THR A 40 -39.21 32.16 52.12
CA THR A 40 -37.84 31.91 51.65
C THR A 40 -37.90 31.06 50.38
N ILE A 41 -37.89 31.71 49.22
CA ILE A 41 -37.64 31.01 47.95
C ILE A 41 -36.22 30.48 48.01
N ALA A 42 -36.09 29.19 48.30
CA ALA A 42 -34.83 28.48 48.13
C ALA A 42 -34.52 28.46 46.63
N LEU A 43 -33.60 29.34 46.21
CA LEU A 43 -32.94 29.20 44.91
C LEU A 43 -32.32 27.79 44.90
N PRO A 44 -32.70 26.91 43.95
CA PRO A 44 -32.13 25.57 43.92
C PRO A 44 -30.63 25.68 43.68
N ASP A 45 -29.83 25.02 44.53
CA ASP A 45 -28.39 24.89 44.33
C ASP A 45 -28.13 24.49 42.87
N SER A 46 -27.27 25.26 42.19
CA SER A 46 -26.66 24.84 40.92
C SER A 46 -25.63 23.74 41.17
N ARG A 47 -26.09 22.61 41.73
CA ARG A 47 -25.29 21.39 41.92
C ARG A 47 -24.73 21.00 40.56
N ALA A 48 -23.43 20.69 40.53
CA ALA A 48 -22.73 20.32 39.31
C ALA A 48 -23.55 19.30 38.52
N GLY A 49 -23.91 19.65 37.28
CA GLY A 49 -24.63 18.74 36.39
C GLY A 49 -23.79 17.48 36.19
N SER A 50 -24.20 16.38 36.83
CA SER A 50 -23.41 15.15 36.85
C SER A 50 -23.14 14.70 35.43
N SER A 51 -21.88 14.79 34.99
CA SER A 51 -21.49 14.34 33.67
C SER A 51 -21.69 12.83 33.63
N ALA A 52 -22.71 12.37 32.92
CA ALA A 52 -22.95 10.95 32.75
C ALA A 52 -21.66 10.31 32.22
N PRO A 53 -21.19 9.19 32.80
CA PRO A 53 -19.96 8.56 32.37
C PRO A 53 -20.08 8.23 30.88
N ALA A 54 -19.12 8.72 30.09
CA ALA A 54 -19.16 8.58 28.64
C ALA A 54 -19.12 7.09 28.30
N GLN A 55 -20.23 6.57 27.76
CA GLN A 55 -20.33 5.13 27.50
C GLN A 55 -19.46 4.77 26.28
N PRO A 56 -18.64 3.71 26.38
CA PRO A 56 -17.81 3.27 25.26
C PRO A 56 -18.71 2.69 24.17
N VAL A 57 -18.82 3.39 23.04
CA VAL A 57 -19.47 2.84 21.85
C VAL A 57 -18.49 1.88 21.20
N ARG A 58 -18.84 0.58 21.17
CA ARG A 58 -18.13 -0.38 20.32
C ARG A 58 -18.47 -0.07 18.87
N VAL A 59 -17.46 0.25 18.07
CA VAL A 59 -17.57 0.16 16.62
C VAL A 59 -17.26 -1.30 16.26
N PRO A 60 -18.18 -2.05 15.63
CA PRO A 60 -17.90 -3.40 15.15
C PRO A 60 -16.66 -3.40 14.23
N ALA A 61 -16.01 -4.54 14.09
CA ALA A 61 -15.10 -4.72 12.97
C ALA A 61 -15.89 -4.55 11.65
N ALA A 62 -15.27 -3.92 10.65
CA ALA A 62 -15.82 -3.81 9.31
C ALA A 62 -15.25 -4.91 8.41
N ASP A 63 -16.00 -5.30 7.38
CA ASP A 63 -15.54 -6.27 6.38
C ASP A 63 -14.24 -5.80 5.72
N TYR A 64 -13.34 -6.75 5.44
CA TYR A 64 -12.01 -6.44 4.92
C TYR A 64 -12.03 -6.51 3.38
N ASP A 65 -12.20 -5.34 2.76
CA ASP A 65 -12.19 -5.18 1.30
C ASP A 65 -10.78 -4.97 0.74
N THR A 66 -10.44 -5.73 -0.30
CA THR A 66 -9.27 -5.51 -1.17
C THR A 66 -9.65 -5.62 -2.64
N ALA A 67 -8.82 -5.11 -3.55
CA ALA A 67 -9.02 -5.29 -4.98
C ALA A 67 -7.71 -5.55 -5.74
N CYS A 68 -7.73 -6.54 -6.62
CA CYS A 68 -6.63 -6.94 -7.48
C CYS A 68 -6.70 -6.25 -8.87
N PRO A 69 -5.57 -5.91 -9.51
CA PRO A 69 -5.55 -5.20 -10.79
C PRO A 69 -6.05 -6.01 -11.99
N GLY A 70 -6.21 -7.32 -11.88
CA GLY A 70 -6.70 -8.17 -12.97
C GLY A 70 -5.61 -8.55 -13.98
N PRO A 71 -5.99 -8.97 -15.20
CA PRO A 71 -5.05 -9.53 -16.16
C PRO A 71 -4.13 -8.46 -16.79
N VAL A 72 -2.82 -8.77 -16.80
CA VAL A 72 -1.81 -8.08 -17.61
C VAL A 72 -2.30 -7.87 -19.04
N GLY A 73 -2.11 -6.67 -19.58
CA GLY A 73 -2.60 -6.25 -20.90
C GLY A 73 -4.05 -5.78 -20.97
N GLN A 74 -4.94 -6.15 -20.02
CA GLN A 74 -6.40 -6.09 -20.27
C GLN A 74 -7.18 -4.95 -19.58
N ALA A 75 -6.55 -4.14 -18.73
CA ALA A 75 -7.25 -3.09 -17.97
C ALA A 75 -7.78 -1.95 -18.88
N LYS A 76 -9.11 -1.72 -18.86
CA LYS A 76 -9.81 -0.75 -19.73
C LYS A 76 -9.26 0.68 -19.60
N SER A 77 -8.66 1.18 -20.69
CA SER A 77 -8.09 2.54 -20.77
C SER A 77 -9.15 3.63 -20.58
N ALA A 78 -8.76 4.72 -19.91
CA ALA A 78 -9.52 5.97 -19.85
C ALA A 78 -9.42 6.78 -21.16
N ASP A 79 -8.40 6.54 -21.98
CA ASP A 79 -8.21 7.14 -23.31
C ASP A 79 -8.13 6.02 -24.36
N SER A 80 -9.13 5.94 -25.23
CA SER A 80 -9.22 4.93 -26.29
C SER A 80 -8.31 5.22 -27.49
N SER A 81 -7.67 6.40 -27.57
CA SER A 81 -6.67 6.72 -28.58
C SER A 81 -5.26 6.23 -28.22
N LEU A 82 -5.01 5.91 -26.94
CA LEU A 82 -3.73 5.45 -26.42
C LEU A 82 -3.79 3.96 -26.03
N VAL A 83 -3.45 3.09 -26.98
CA VAL A 83 -3.45 1.63 -26.79
C VAL A 83 -2.03 1.08 -26.87
N PHE A 84 -1.48 0.62 -25.74
CA PHE A 84 -0.24 -0.14 -25.72
C PHE A 84 -0.53 -1.63 -25.96
N SER A 85 -0.44 -2.07 -27.22
CA SER A 85 -0.71 -3.46 -27.60
C SER A 85 0.54 -4.33 -27.42
N ASN A 86 0.53 -5.19 -26.41
CA ASN A 86 1.47 -6.32 -26.28
C ASN A 86 0.79 -7.62 -26.75
N ASP A 87 1.54 -8.59 -27.29
CA ASP A 87 1.01 -9.95 -27.44
C ASP A 87 0.88 -10.64 -26.07
N ALA A 88 -0.37 -10.82 -25.62
CA ALA A 88 -0.72 -11.58 -24.42
C ALA A 88 -1.00 -13.07 -24.69
N SER A 89 -0.78 -13.56 -25.92
CA SER A 89 -1.03 -14.96 -26.26
C SER A 89 -0.10 -15.91 -25.50
N GLY A 90 -0.68 -16.86 -24.76
CA GLY A 90 0.08 -17.83 -23.98
C GLY A 90 0.67 -17.32 -22.66
N VAL A 91 0.26 -16.14 -22.18
CA VAL A 91 0.40 -15.78 -20.75
C VAL A 91 -0.56 -16.66 -19.94
N LYS A 92 -0.08 -17.29 -18.87
CA LYS A 92 -0.94 -17.96 -17.88
C LYS A 92 -1.21 -17.01 -16.73
N GLN A 93 -2.47 -16.86 -16.33
CA GLN A 93 -2.90 -15.89 -15.32
C GLN A 93 -3.89 -16.54 -14.36
N TRP A 94 -3.63 -16.44 -13.06
CA TRP A 94 -4.45 -17.05 -12.01
C TRP A 94 -4.38 -16.23 -10.73
N PHE A 95 -5.25 -16.54 -9.77
CA PHE A 95 -5.16 -16.02 -8.41
C PHE A 95 -5.41 -17.10 -7.38
N ASP A 96 -4.85 -16.86 -6.20
CA ASP A 96 -5.02 -17.67 -5.01
C ASP A 96 -5.64 -16.80 -3.91
N ALA A 97 -6.63 -17.34 -3.20
CA ALA A 97 -7.35 -16.65 -2.13
C ALA A 97 -7.41 -17.53 -0.88
N VAL A 98 -7.08 -16.95 0.28
CA VAL A 98 -6.93 -17.66 1.55
C VAL A 98 -7.62 -16.88 2.67
N SER A 99 -8.41 -17.58 3.48
CA SER A 99 -8.84 -17.13 4.80
C SER A 99 -8.18 -17.92 5.92
N ALA A 100 -8.19 -17.35 7.13
CA ALA A 100 -7.76 -18.00 8.36
C ALA A 100 -8.75 -17.72 9.51
N PRO A 101 -8.68 -18.52 10.60
CA PRO A 101 -9.13 -18.09 11.91
C PRO A 101 -8.29 -16.93 12.43
N SER A 102 -8.88 -16.13 13.32
CA SER A 102 -8.21 -14.99 13.97
C SER A 102 -7.51 -15.41 15.28
N ASP A 103 -6.49 -14.66 15.71
CA ASP A 103 -5.72 -14.90 16.95
C ASP A 103 -5.04 -16.30 17.00
N VAL A 104 -4.74 -16.88 15.84
CA VAL A 104 -4.14 -18.22 15.65
C VAL A 104 -2.70 -18.31 16.19
N LEU A 105 -2.02 -17.17 16.28
CA LEU A 105 -0.66 -16.98 16.81
C LEU A 105 -0.63 -16.28 18.18
N ALA A 106 -1.77 -16.09 18.84
CA ALA A 106 -1.84 -15.59 20.21
C ALA A 106 -1.82 -16.77 21.23
N ASP A 107 -1.43 -16.49 22.48
CA ASP A 107 -1.47 -17.46 23.59
C ASP A 107 -2.90 -17.74 24.11
N LYS A 108 -3.88 -17.73 23.21
CA LYS A 108 -5.32 -17.86 23.47
C LYS A 108 -5.89 -18.97 22.58
N ARG A 109 -7.16 -19.30 22.78
CA ARG A 109 -7.88 -20.12 21.81
C ARG A 109 -8.06 -19.29 20.52
N PRO A 110 -7.83 -19.86 19.32
CA PRO A 110 -8.18 -19.20 18.07
C PRO A 110 -9.64 -18.74 18.07
N GLY A 111 -9.87 -17.60 17.43
CA GLY A 111 -11.19 -17.12 17.08
C GLY A 111 -11.84 -17.94 15.97
N PRO A 112 -13.01 -17.49 15.48
CA PRO A 112 -13.66 -18.13 14.34
C PRO A 112 -12.89 -17.88 13.03
N SER A 113 -13.10 -18.76 12.06
CA SER A 113 -12.66 -18.60 10.68
C SER A 113 -13.41 -17.45 10.00
N SER A 114 -12.75 -16.81 9.02
CA SER A 114 -13.35 -15.78 8.17
C SER A 114 -13.89 -16.41 6.89
N ALA A 115 -15.06 -15.98 6.44
CA ALA A 115 -15.55 -16.26 5.09
C ALA A 115 -15.08 -15.18 4.11
N PHE A 116 -15.15 -15.43 2.81
CA PHE A 116 -14.90 -14.42 1.78
C PHE A 116 -15.69 -14.65 0.49
N ASP A 117 -15.96 -13.55 -0.21
CA ASP A 117 -16.47 -13.53 -1.59
C ASP A 117 -15.44 -12.87 -2.52
N VAL A 118 -15.33 -13.40 -3.74
CA VAL A 118 -14.57 -12.80 -4.84
C VAL A 118 -15.55 -12.36 -5.92
N THR A 119 -15.54 -11.07 -6.26
CA THR A 119 -16.52 -10.44 -7.16
C THR A 119 -15.83 -9.86 -8.39
N ALA A 120 -16.30 -10.22 -9.58
CA ALA A 120 -15.76 -9.73 -10.86
C ALA A 120 -16.02 -8.23 -11.05
N LEU A 121 -15.07 -7.52 -11.66
CA LEU A 121 -15.12 -6.07 -11.89
C LEU A 121 -14.85 -5.72 -13.35
N GLY A 122 -15.56 -4.72 -13.86
CA GLY A 122 -15.31 -4.12 -15.18
C GLY A 122 -15.51 -5.02 -16.41
N SER A 123 -15.91 -6.28 -16.25
CA SER A 123 -16.28 -7.21 -17.33
C SER A 123 -17.80 -7.18 -17.61
N ASP A 124 -18.27 -7.99 -18.55
CA ASP A 124 -19.72 -8.18 -18.80
C ASP A 124 -20.43 -8.92 -17.63
N LYS A 125 -19.65 -9.43 -16.68
CA LYS A 125 -20.05 -10.08 -15.42
C LYS A 125 -19.78 -9.19 -14.19
N ALA A 126 -19.63 -7.87 -14.37
CA ALA A 126 -19.28 -6.97 -13.27
C ALA A 126 -20.35 -6.99 -12.16
N GLY A 127 -19.97 -7.41 -10.96
CA GLY A 127 -20.87 -7.63 -9.83
C GLY A 127 -21.24 -9.09 -9.57
N ASP A 128 -20.91 -10.03 -10.47
CA ASP A 128 -21.08 -11.46 -10.21
C ASP A 128 -20.02 -11.97 -9.21
N THR A 129 -20.45 -12.74 -8.21
CA THR A 129 -19.56 -13.54 -7.36
C THR A 129 -18.94 -14.65 -8.20
N MET A 130 -17.63 -14.57 -8.44
CA MET A 130 -16.85 -15.58 -9.18
C MET A 130 -16.69 -16.86 -8.38
N LEU A 131 -16.38 -16.72 -7.09
CA LEU A 131 -16.26 -17.79 -6.12
C LEU A 131 -16.44 -17.25 -4.69
N SER A 132 -16.73 -18.16 -3.77
CA SER A 132 -16.76 -17.89 -2.33
C SER A 132 -15.91 -18.91 -1.59
N GLY A 133 -15.42 -18.52 -0.42
CA GLY A 133 -14.86 -19.41 0.59
C GLY A 133 -15.67 -19.28 1.88
N ASP A 134 -16.42 -20.32 2.22
CA ASP A 134 -17.11 -20.39 3.52
C ASP A 134 -16.11 -20.31 4.68
N ALA A 135 -16.58 -19.89 5.86
CA ALA A 135 -15.78 -20.01 7.07
C ALA A 135 -15.50 -21.49 7.39
N GLY A 136 -14.25 -21.82 7.73
CA GLY A 136 -13.86 -23.17 8.12
C GLY A 136 -14.74 -23.75 9.24
N SER A 137 -15.19 -25.00 9.06
CA SER A 137 -16.11 -25.69 9.99
C SER A 137 -15.53 -25.92 11.40
N GLU A 138 -14.22 -25.70 11.58
CA GLU A 138 -13.56 -25.69 12.87
C GLU A 138 -12.77 -24.39 13.07
N SER A 139 -12.58 -23.96 14.33
CA SER A 139 -11.63 -22.88 14.68
C SER A 139 -10.15 -23.22 14.39
N SER A 140 -9.89 -24.41 13.83
CA SER A 140 -8.59 -24.96 13.45
C SER A 140 -8.31 -24.91 11.94
N SER A 141 -9.27 -24.44 11.11
CA SER A 141 -9.12 -24.38 9.65
C SER A 141 -9.50 -23.03 9.03
N GLY A 142 -8.73 -22.64 8.02
CA GLY A 142 -9.08 -21.61 7.05
C GLY A 142 -9.72 -22.21 5.80
N THR A 143 -10.04 -21.37 4.83
CA THR A 143 -10.52 -21.81 3.51
C THR A 143 -9.58 -21.28 2.43
N VAL A 144 -9.20 -22.14 1.49
CA VAL A 144 -8.19 -21.88 0.46
C VAL A 144 -8.76 -22.16 -0.93
N LYS A 145 -8.37 -21.32 -1.89
CA LYS A 145 -8.62 -21.45 -3.34
C LYS A 145 -7.30 -21.16 -4.06
N THR A 146 -6.92 -22.00 -5.03
CA THR A 146 -5.61 -21.92 -5.70
C THR A 146 -5.70 -22.22 -7.18
N GLY A 147 -4.97 -21.47 -8.01
CA GLY A 147 -4.96 -21.67 -9.46
C GLY A 147 -6.23 -21.21 -10.16
N GLU A 148 -7.03 -20.36 -9.52
CA GLU A 148 -8.34 -19.92 -10.02
C GLU A 148 -8.16 -18.98 -11.23
N PRO A 149 -8.91 -19.14 -12.34
CA PRO A 149 -8.68 -18.37 -13.57
C PRO A 149 -8.82 -16.85 -13.39
N LEU A 150 -7.79 -16.10 -13.80
CA LEU A 150 -7.80 -14.64 -13.77
C LEU A 150 -8.30 -14.07 -15.10
N ASP A 151 -9.61 -14.03 -15.28
CA ASP A 151 -10.28 -13.49 -16.48
C ASP A 151 -10.60 -11.99 -16.40
N SER A 152 -10.60 -11.39 -15.20
CA SER A 152 -10.91 -9.98 -14.98
C SER A 152 -10.30 -9.43 -13.69
N ALA A 153 -10.36 -8.11 -13.49
CA ALA A 153 -10.09 -7.53 -12.18
C ALA A 153 -11.16 -7.95 -11.18
N PHE A 154 -10.82 -8.08 -9.90
CA PHE A 154 -11.75 -8.55 -8.88
C PHE A 154 -11.60 -7.82 -7.55
N GLY A 155 -12.70 -7.74 -6.82
CA GLY A 155 -12.72 -7.43 -5.39
C GLY A 155 -12.70 -8.72 -4.57
N LEU A 156 -12.05 -8.69 -3.41
CA LEU A 156 -12.14 -9.71 -2.37
C LEU A 156 -12.71 -9.02 -1.12
N THR A 157 -13.87 -9.47 -0.66
CA THR A 157 -14.51 -9.00 0.57
C THR A 157 -14.45 -10.12 1.61
N GLY A 158 -13.69 -9.91 2.69
CA GLY A 158 -13.65 -10.82 3.83
C GLY A 158 -14.73 -10.48 4.86
N THR A 159 -15.63 -11.42 5.13
CA THR A 159 -16.74 -11.25 6.07
C THR A 159 -16.24 -11.28 7.52
N VAL A 160 -16.61 -10.26 8.30
CA VAL A 160 -16.31 -10.19 9.74
C VAL A 160 -16.94 -11.33 10.52
N SER A 161 -16.17 -11.89 11.46
CA SER A 161 -16.54 -13.07 12.24
C SER A 161 -16.43 -12.75 13.74
N GLY A 162 -17.53 -12.28 14.33
CA GLY A 162 -17.57 -11.75 15.70
C GLY A 162 -17.00 -10.32 15.80
N ASP A 163 -16.32 -10.00 16.90
CA ASP A 163 -15.68 -8.70 17.13
C ASP A 163 -14.31 -8.56 16.41
N LYS A 164 -13.94 -9.51 15.54
CA LYS A 164 -12.62 -9.60 14.90
C LYS A 164 -12.68 -9.25 13.41
N PRO A 165 -11.70 -8.50 12.88
CA PRO A 165 -11.63 -8.23 11.44
C PRO A 165 -11.30 -9.52 10.69
N ALA A 166 -11.78 -9.62 9.45
CA ALA A 166 -11.60 -10.81 8.63
C ALA A 166 -10.12 -11.02 8.28
N GLN A 167 -9.58 -12.19 8.63
CA GLN A 167 -8.25 -12.62 8.21
C GLN A 167 -8.36 -13.30 6.84
N VAL A 168 -8.37 -12.49 5.77
CA VAL A 168 -8.40 -12.96 4.38
C VAL A 168 -7.36 -12.20 3.56
N GLN A 169 -6.74 -12.86 2.59
CA GLN A 169 -5.88 -12.23 1.58
C GLN A 169 -5.99 -12.98 0.25
N ALA A 170 -5.74 -12.29 -0.85
CA ALA A 170 -5.54 -12.92 -2.15
C ALA A 170 -4.32 -12.32 -2.87
N ALA A 171 -3.72 -13.12 -3.75
CA ALA A 171 -2.64 -12.70 -4.63
C ALA A 171 -2.88 -13.25 -6.03
N GLN A 172 -2.69 -12.39 -7.03
CA GLN A 172 -2.71 -12.78 -8.44
C GLN A 172 -1.30 -13.01 -8.98
N VAL A 173 -1.18 -13.92 -9.94
CA VAL A 173 0.07 -14.24 -10.65
C VAL A 173 -0.17 -14.18 -12.16
N SER A 174 0.83 -13.78 -12.92
CA SER A 174 0.86 -13.82 -14.38
C SER A 174 2.24 -14.28 -14.85
N LEU A 175 2.28 -15.44 -15.50
CA LEU A 175 3.49 -16.11 -15.95
C LEU A 175 3.49 -16.22 -17.49
N ALA A 176 4.38 -15.47 -18.12
CA ALA A 176 4.57 -15.46 -19.55
C ALA A 176 5.88 -16.19 -19.91
N SER A 177 5.78 -17.38 -20.50
CA SER A 177 6.95 -18.18 -20.87
C SER A 177 7.73 -17.62 -22.08
N LYS A 178 7.05 -16.86 -22.94
CA LYS A 178 7.52 -16.29 -24.22
C LYS A 178 6.65 -15.06 -24.57
N GLY A 179 6.91 -14.42 -25.72
CA GLY A 179 6.18 -13.23 -26.18
C GLY A 179 6.70 -11.94 -25.54
N ASP A 180 6.09 -10.80 -25.89
CA ASP A 180 6.54 -9.46 -25.46
C ASP A 180 6.49 -9.29 -23.93
N LEU A 181 5.54 -9.98 -23.28
CA LEU A 181 5.32 -9.97 -21.83
C LEU A 181 6.19 -10.99 -21.06
N ARG A 182 7.12 -11.71 -21.72
CA ARG A 182 7.88 -12.82 -21.10
C ARG A 182 8.52 -12.45 -19.76
N GLY A 183 8.03 -13.05 -18.69
CA GLY A 183 8.43 -12.77 -17.31
C GLY A 183 7.43 -13.37 -16.30
N LEU A 184 7.63 -13.01 -15.04
CA LEU A 184 6.74 -13.31 -13.91
C LEU A 184 6.30 -11.99 -13.28
N SER A 185 4.99 -11.73 -13.30
CA SER A 185 4.34 -10.64 -12.56
C SER A 185 3.44 -11.22 -11.47
N ALA A 186 3.32 -10.54 -10.34
CA ALA A 186 2.39 -10.87 -9.28
C ALA A 186 1.96 -9.63 -8.49
N ALA A 187 0.79 -9.68 -7.85
CA ALA A 187 0.31 -8.62 -6.96
C ALA A 187 -0.50 -9.19 -5.82
N THR A 188 -0.22 -8.78 -4.59
CA THR A 188 -1.15 -8.94 -3.46
C THR A 188 -2.32 -7.99 -3.72
N CYS A 189 -3.56 -8.43 -3.54
CA CYS A 189 -4.71 -7.55 -3.75
C CYS A 189 -4.66 -6.36 -2.79
N GLY A 190 -4.81 -5.15 -3.33
CA GLY A 190 -4.57 -3.92 -2.58
C GLY A 190 -5.73 -3.59 -1.65
N THR A 191 -5.43 -3.29 -0.38
CA THR A 191 -6.36 -2.64 0.56
C THR A 191 -6.93 -1.37 -0.05
N LEU A 192 -8.24 -1.16 0.07
CA LEU A 192 -8.88 0.03 -0.49
C LEU A 192 -8.51 1.30 0.28
N GLY A 193 -8.49 2.43 -0.41
CA GLY A 193 -8.09 3.71 0.16
C GLY A 193 -8.35 4.88 -0.80
N SER A 194 -7.76 6.03 -0.46
CA SER A 194 -7.93 7.30 -1.17
C SER A 194 -6.64 8.14 -1.29
N ASP A 195 -5.51 7.65 -0.79
CA ASP A 195 -4.16 8.20 -1.00
C ASP A 195 -3.17 7.04 -1.17
N PHE A 196 -2.45 7.01 -2.29
CA PHE A 196 -1.47 5.96 -2.61
C PHE A 196 -0.21 6.54 -3.23
N TRP A 197 0.95 6.10 -2.73
CA TRP A 197 2.25 6.33 -3.36
C TRP A 197 2.79 5.03 -3.96
N ILE A 198 3.01 5.05 -5.28
CA ILE A 198 3.62 3.96 -6.04
C ILE A 198 4.96 4.47 -6.58
N VAL A 199 6.05 3.81 -6.21
CA VAL A 199 7.42 4.23 -6.58
C VAL A 199 8.02 3.18 -7.50
N GLY A 200 8.47 3.59 -8.69
CA GLY A 200 9.01 2.67 -9.70
C GLY A 200 8.42 2.90 -11.10
N GLY A 201 8.80 2.04 -12.03
CA GLY A 201 8.42 2.13 -13.45
C GLY A 201 9.37 3.02 -14.27
N SER A 202 9.13 3.10 -15.58
CA SER A 202 9.89 3.90 -16.53
C SER A 202 9.00 4.25 -17.72
N THR A 203 9.24 5.42 -18.31
CA THR A 203 8.62 5.88 -19.56
C THR A 203 9.66 6.21 -20.63
N GLU A 204 10.92 5.78 -20.43
CA GLU A 204 11.95 5.73 -21.49
C GLU A 204 11.46 4.83 -22.63
N VAL A 205 11.85 5.14 -23.87
CA VAL A 205 11.48 4.35 -25.07
C VAL A 205 11.64 2.84 -24.86
N GLY A 206 10.59 2.07 -25.16
CA GLY A 206 10.56 0.62 -24.91
C GLY A 206 10.14 0.23 -23.49
N ARG A 207 9.59 1.16 -22.69
CA ARG A 207 8.95 0.88 -21.40
C ARG A 207 7.59 1.59 -21.37
N SER A 208 6.60 0.92 -20.79
CA SER A 208 5.26 1.47 -20.55
C SER A 208 4.91 1.27 -19.08
N ALA A 209 4.18 2.23 -18.53
CA ALA A 209 3.78 2.26 -17.13
C ALA A 209 2.28 2.58 -17.06
N ARG A 210 1.45 1.55 -17.15
CA ARG A 210 -0.01 1.70 -17.09
C ARG A 210 -0.48 1.69 -15.64
N LEU A 211 -0.82 2.87 -15.11
CA LEU A 211 -1.56 2.98 -13.85
C LEU A 211 -2.95 2.35 -14.03
N VAL A 212 -3.34 1.51 -13.09
CA VAL A 212 -4.61 0.80 -13.01
C VAL A 212 -5.31 1.21 -11.71
N LEU A 213 -6.57 1.61 -11.81
CA LEU A 213 -7.41 2.07 -10.71
C LEU A 213 -8.65 1.18 -10.65
N THR A 214 -8.81 0.41 -9.57
CA THR A 214 -9.87 -0.59 -9.41
C THR A 214 -10.79 -0.20 -8.25
N ASN A 215 -12.08 -0.02 -8.53
CA ASN A 215 -13.10 0.36 -7.55
C ASN A 215 -14.13 -0.77 -7.39
N PRO A 216 -13.99 -1.66 -6.39
CA PRO A 216 -15.00 -2.68 -6.10
C PRO A 216 -16.23 -2.10 -5.39
N THR A 217 -16.17 -0.86 -4.90
CA THR A 217 -17.22 -0.31 -4.03
C THR A 217 -18.46 0.10 -4.80
N ARG A 218 -19.58 0.26 -4.09
CA ARG A 218 -20.87 0.71 -4.63
C ARG A 218 -20.96 2.22 -4.89
N THR A 219 -19.83 2.94 -4.91
CA THR A 219 -19.77 4.40 -5.05
C THR A 219 -18.62 4.78 -5.98
N SER A 220 -18.87 5.61 -7.00
CA SER A 220 -17.80 6.07 -7.90
C SER A 220 -16.72 6.90 -7.16
N ALA A 221 -15.47 6.72 -7.56
CA ALA A 221 -14.33 7.47 -7.04
C ALA A 221 -13.86 8.52 -8.05
N THR A 222 -13.49 9.70 -7.56
CA THR A 222 -12.96 10.83 -8.33
C THR A 222 -11.47 10.97 -8.02
N VAL A 223 -10.61 10.62 -8.98
CA VAL A 223 -9.19 10.32 -8.74
C VAL A 223 -8.26 11.27 -9.47
N ASN A 224 -7.34 11.90 -8.74
CA ASN A 224 -6.30 12.78 -9.26
C ASN A 224 -4.96 12.05 -9.29
N VAL A 225 -4.27 12.12 -10.43
CA VAL A 225 -2.98 11.45 -10.64
C VAL A 225 -1.86 12.49 -10.72
N SER A 226 -0.82 12.31 -9.90
CA SER A 226 0.33 13.20 -9.81
C SER A 226 1.61 12.42 -10.11
N VAL A 227 2.31 12.77 -11.20
CA VAL A 227 3.54 12.08 -11.61
C VAL A 227 4.78 12.87 -11.23
N TYR A 228 5.82 12.16 -10.80
CA TYR A 228 7.11 12.69 -10.37
C TYR A 228 8.22 11.96 -11.14
N GLY A 229 9.22 12.70 -11.61
CA GLY A 229 10.34 12.19 -12.42
C GLY A 229 11.71 12.57 -11.84
N ALA A 230 12.79 12.21 -12.55
CA ALA A 230 14.17 12.55 -12.20
C ALA A 230 14.42 14.06 -12.04
N LYS A 231 13.60 14.89 -12.72
CA LYS A 231 13.72 16.35 -12.79
C LYS A 231 12.83 17.09 -11.79
N GLY A 232 11.93 16.40 -11.08
CA GLY A 232 10.91 16.99 -10.20
C GLY A 232 9.49 16.52 -10.53
N ARG A 233 8.48 17.15 -9.92
CA ARG A 233 7.06 16.91 -10.23
C ARG A 233 6.76 17.31 -11.68
N VAL A 234 6.13 16.42 -12.44
CA VAL A 234 5.82 16.63 -13.85
C VAL A 234 4.61 17.56 -13.97
N LYS A 235 4.68 18.51 -14.92
CA LYS A 235 3.60 19.46 -15.22
C LYS A 235 2.68 18.86 -16.29
N THR A 236 1.66 18.13 -15.86
CA THR A 236 0.59 17.66 -16.76
C THR A 236 -0.23 18.83 -17.30
N SER A 237 -0.39 18.93 -18.62
CA SER A 237 -1.13 20.01 -19.30
C SER A 237 -2.64 19.92 -19.11
N GLY A 238 -3.17 18.72 -18.90
CA GLY A 238 -4.51 18.47 -18.35
C GLY A 238 -4.37 17.70 -17.05
N GLY A 239 -4.63 18.34 -15.91
CA GLY A 239 -4.75 17.67 -14.60
C GLY A 239 -6.06 16.89 -14.51
N GLY A 240 -6.18 15.83 -15.30
CA GLY A 240 -7.41 15.06 -15.48
C GLY A 240 -7.81 14.31 -14.22
N SER A 241 -8.78 14.85 -13.48
CA SER A 241 -9.54 14.12 -12.48
C SER A 241 -10.34 13.01 -13.16
N LEU A 242 -9.94 11.75 -12.93
CA LEU A 242 -10.55 10.56 -13.54
C LEU A 242 -11.75 10.08 -12.71
N LEU A 243 -12.85 9.73 -13.39
CA LEU A 243 -13.98 9.05 -12.75
C LEU A 243 -13.79 7.54 -12.86
N VAL A 244 -13.71 6.86 -11.72
CA VAL A 244 -13.65 5.39 -11.61
C VAL A 244 -14.98 4.92 -11.03
N ASP A 245 -15.85 4.42 -11.91
CA ASP A 245 -17.22 4.07 -11.55
C ASP A 245 -17.30 2.91 -10.54
N ALA A 246 -18.43 2.79 -9.84
CA ALA A 246 -18.70 1.67 -8.94
C ALA A 246 -18.57 0.31 -9.66
N GLY A 247 -17.99 -0.70 -9.01
CA GLY A 247 -17.81 -2.04 -9.57
C GLY A 247 -16.89 -2.11 -10.81
N SER A 248 -16.03 -1.11 -11.02
CA SER A 248 -15.33 -0.91 -12.30
C SER A 248 -13.82 -0.73 -12.16
N GLN A 249 -13.16 -0.63 -13.32
CA GLN A 249 -11.74 -0.34 -13.44
C GLN A 249 -11.49 0.70 -14.53
N ARG A 250 -10.50 1.56 -14.31
CA ARG A 250 -9.95 2.49 -15.31
C ARG A 250 -8.42 2.38 -15.33
N SER A 251 -7.79 2.69 -16.46
CA SER A 251 -6.33 2.73 -16.55
C SER A 251 -5.82 3.94 -17.34
N VAL A 252 -4.57 4.35 -17.07
CA VAL A 252 -3.91 5.53 -17.64
C VAL A 252 -2.46 5.19 -17.95
N LEU A 253 -1.99 5.49 -19.16
CA LEU A 253 -0.58 5.36 -19.55
C LEU A 253 0.22 6.55 -19.00
N ILE A 254 1.15 6.30 -18.08
CA ILE A 254 1.94 7.35 -17.42
C ILE A 254 2.92 8.01 -18.40
N GLU A 255 3.34 7.32 -19.47
CA GLU A 255 4.12 7.90 -20.57
C GLU A 255 3.39 9.05 -21.30
N GLY A 256 2.05 9.08 -21.29
CA GLY A 256 1.26 10.20 -21.80
C GLY A 256 1.25 11.44 -20.88
N LEU A 257 1.58 11.25 -19.59
CA LEU A 257 1.67 12.31 -18.59
C LEU A 257 3.12 12.79 -18.36
N ALA A 258 4.07 11.87 -18.51
CA ALA A 258 5.50 12.04 -18.23
C ALA A 258 6.34 11.22 -19.24
N PRO A 259 6.48 11.67 -20.49
CA PRO A 259 7.27 10.97 -21.49
C PRO A 259 8.77 11.03 -21.20
N ASP A 260 9.48 9.94 -21.51
CA ASP A 260 10.95 9.82 -21.46
C ASP A 260 11.58 10.18 -20.10
N ASP A 261 11.04 9.61 -19.01
CA ASP A 261 11.65 9.66 -17.68
C ASP A 261 11.86 8.24 -17.12
N GLY A 262 13.12 7.84 -16.95
CA GLY A 262 13.49 6.56 -16.36
C GLY A 262 13.19 6.43 -14.87
N GLN A 263 12.80 7.53 -14.20
CA GLN A 263 12.66 7.63 -12.74
C GLN A 263 11.24 8.04 -12.33
N VAL A 264 10.24 7.26 -12.73
CA VAL A 264 8.84 7.46 -12.33
C VAL A 264 8.61 7.18 -10.83
N ALA A 265 7.76 8.02 -10.22
CA ALA A 265 6.90 7.71 -9.08
C ALA A 265 5.54 8.43 -9.26
N VAL A 266 4.48 7.86 -8.68
CA VAL A 266 3.11 8.37 -8.82
C VAL A 266 2.46 8.51 -7.43
N HIS A 267 1.83 9.65 -7.19
CA HIS A 267 0.89 9.88 -6.09
C HIS A 267 -0.52 9.93 -6.66
N VAL A 268 -1.41 9.09 -6.13
CA VAL A 268 -2.81 8.99 -6.52
C VAL A 268 -3.65 9.40 -5.32
N THR A 269 -4.53 10.39 -5.49
CA THR A 269 -5.48 10.81 -4.44
C THR A 269 -6.90 10.79 -4.96
N GLY A 270 -7.90 10.56 -4.11
CA GLY A 270 -9.29 10.60 -4.56
C GLY A 270 -10.34 10.90 -3.50
N THR A 271 -11.57 11.12 -3.98
CA THR A 271 -12.76 11.43 -3.19
C THR A 271 -13.97 10.64 -3.70
N GLY A 272 -14.98 10.43 -2.84
CA GLY A 272 -16.11 9.54 -3.16
C GLY A 272 -15.84 8.12 -2.65
N GLY A 273 -15.97 7.12 -3.52
CA GLY A 273 -15.64 5.73 -3.20
C GLY A 273 -14.16 5.49 -2.91
N LEU A 274 -13.87 4.39 -2.22
CA LEU A 274 -12.50 3.88 -2.03
C LEU A 274 -12.12 2.99 -3.23
N PHE A 275 -10.82 2.94 -3.54
CA PHE A 275 -10.29 2.17 -4.67
C PHE A 275 -8.94 1.55 -4.29
N SER A 276 -8.44 0.60 -5.09
CA SER A 276 -7.02 0.22 -5.09
C SER A 276 -6.32 0.76 -6.33
N ALA A 277 -5.01 0.93 -6.26
CA ALA A 277 -4.18 1.40 -7.36
C ALA A 277 -2.93 0.53 -7.51
N ALA A 278 -2.55 0.22 -8.74
CA ALA A 278 -1.28 -0.46 -9.07
C ALA A 278 -0.74 0.08 -10.41
N ILE A 279 0.56 0.01 -10.66
CA ILE A 279 1.12 0.27 -12.00
C ILE A 279 1.55 -1.06 -12.61
N GLU A 280 0.99 -1.40 -13.76
CA GLU A 280 1.53 -2.43 -14.64
C GLU A 280 2.73 -1.82 -15.37
N HIS A 281 3.92 -2.39 -15.19
CA HIS A 281 5.12 -1.94 -15.87
C HIS A 281 5.66 -3.06 -16.75
N ASN A 282 5.89 -2.79 -18.03
CA ASN A 282 6.45 -3.73 -18.99
C ASN A 282 7.66 -3.12 -19.71
N ILE A 283 8.66 -3.95 -20.01
CA ILE A 283 9.89 -3.55 -20.71
C ILE A 283 10.02 -4.39 -21.98
N LEU A 284 10.13 -3.73 -23.14
CA LEU A 284 10.31 -4.36 -24.45
C LEU A 284 11.40 -3.63 -25.24
N ARG A 285 12.53 -4.31 -25.46
CA ARG A 285 13.73 -3.76 -26.10
C ARG A 285 13.74 -4.10 -27.59
N GLY A 286 12.86 -3.45 -28.35
CA GLY A 286 12.59 -3.77 -29.75
C GLY A 286 11.81 -5.09 -29.85
N LEU A 287 12.52 -6.20 -30.11
CA LEU A 287 11.94 -7.55 -30.16
C LEU A 287 12.45 -8.45 -29.01
N HIS A 288 13.04 -7.86 -27.97
CA HIS A 288 13.57 -8.59 -26.82
C HIS A 288 12.78 -8.23 -25.55
N PRO A 289 11.98 -9.16 -24.99
CA PRO A 289 11.22 -8.91 -23.78
C PRO A 289 12.16 -8.72 -22.60
N GLY A 290 11.83 -7.76 -21.75
CA GLY A 290 12.62 -7.36 -20.58
C GLY A 290 11.94 -7.56 -19.24
N GLY A 291 10.75 -8.17 -19.23
CA GLY A 291 9.94 -8.46 -18.06
C GLY A 291 8.64 -7.66 -17.99
N VAL A 292 7.77 -8.07 -17.07
CA VAL A 292 6.55 -7.38 -16.66
C VAL A 292 6.32 -7.63 -15.17
N ASP A 293 5.95 -6.60 -14.40
CA ASP A 293 5.64 -6.72 -12.97
C ASP A 293 4.55 -5.71 -12.55
N TYR A 294 3.84 -5.99 -11.45
CA TYR A 294 2.86 -5.08 -10.86
C TYR A 294 3.44 -4.33 -9.66
N LEU A 295 3.50 -3.01 -9.78
CA LEU A 295 3.94 -2.12 -8.71
C LEU A 295 2.74 -1.75 -7.84
N VAL A 296 2.62 -2.39 -6.68
CA VAL A 296 1.61 -2.06 -5.66
C VAL A 296 2.07 -0.90 -4.76
N PRO A 297 1.16 -0.20 -4.05
CA PRO A 297 1.51 0.97 -3.24
C PRO A 297 2.44 0.63 -2.06
N GLY A 298 3.31 1.56 -1.71
CA GLY A 298 4.27 1.42 -0.60
C GLY A 298 3.66 1.60 0.79
N ALA A 299 4.52 1.88 1.76
CA ALA A 299 4.13 2.58 2.98
C ALA A 299 3.87 4.06 2.65
N THR A 300 3.17 4.76 3.54
CA THR A 300 2.95 6.21 3.38
C THR A 300 4.28 6.99 3.44
N PRO A 301 4.38 8.17 2.80
CA PRO A 301 5.60 8.97 2.80
C PRO A 301 6.02 9.33 4.22
N SER A 302 7.29 9.08 4.57
CA SER A 302 7.75 9.27 5.95
C SER A 302 9.26 9.49 6.03
N ARG A 303 9.74 9.86 7.23
CA ARG A 303 11.17 9.95 7.53
C ARG A 303 11.87 8.59 7.66
N THR A 304 11.16 7.46 7.61
CA THR A 304 11.78 6.13 7.63
C THR A 304 10.99 5.12 6.80
N GLN A 305 11.60 4.68 5.69
CA GLN A 305 11.04 3.69 4.77
C GLN A 305 11.80 2.36 4.90
N TYR A 306 11.07 1.25 4.87
CA TYR A 306 11.61 -0.11 4.94
C TYR A 306 11.26 -0.84 3.64
N VAL A 307 12.25 -1.40 2.92
CA VAL A 307 12.05 -2.06 1.62
C VAL A 307 12.70 -3.45 1.63
N PRO A 308 11.94 -4.53 1.89
CA PRO A 308 12.46 -5.90 1.97
C PRO A 308 12.50 -6.60 0.61
N GLY A 309 13.13 -7.78 0.55
CA GLY A 309 13.05 -8.68 -0.61
C GLY A 309 13.93 -8.29 -1.82
N ILE A 310 14.91 -7.40 -1.65
CA ILE A 310 15.77 -6.91 -2.71
C ILE A 310 16.72 -8.04 -3.16
N SER A 311 16.45 -8.64 -4.32
CA SER A 311 17.20 -9.78 -4.85
C SER A 311 18.35 -9.33 -5.76
N ILE A 312 19.59 -9.52 -5.30
CA ILE A 312 20.80 -9.33 -6.09
C ILE A 312 21.19 -10.70 -6.67
N ALA A 313 20.82 -10.95 -7.92
CA ALA A 313 21.13 -12.21 -8.61
C ALA A 313 22.62 -12.34 -9.00
N THR A 314 23.21 -11.24 -9.45
CA THR A 314 24.62 -11.11 -9.87
C THR A 314 25.20 -9.79 -9.37
N LYS A 315 26.49 -9.80 -9.01
CA LYS A 315 27.27 -8.59 -8.75
C LYS A 315 27.76 -8.02 -10.07
N ALA A 316 27.67 -6.70 -10.25
CA ALA A 316 28.03 -6.00 -11.49
C ALA A 316 27.45 -6.65 -12.77
N PRO A 317 26.11 -6.71 -12.92
CA PRO A 317 25.47 -7.20 -14.14
C PRO A 317 25.93 -6.40 -15.38
N ASP A 318 25.95 -7.03 -16.56
CA ASP A 318 26.32 -6.31 -17.78
C ASP A 318 25.20 -5.31 -18.14
N THR A 319 25.49 -4.03 -17.92
CA THR A 319 24.62 -2.88 -18.16
C THR A 319 24.93 -2.18 -19.49
N LYS A 320 25.94 -2.62 -20.25
CA LYS A 320 26.31 -2.00 -21.54
C LYS A 320 25.18 -2.06 -22.57
N GLN A 321 24.27 -3.01 -22.43
CA GLN A 321 23.16 -3.21 -23.35
C GLN A 321 21.95 -2.31 -23.02
N PHE A 322 21.60 -2.13 -21.72
CA PHE A 322 20.40 -1.37 -21.32
C PHE A 322 20.56 -0.59 -20.00
N SER A 323 20.02 0.63 -19.97
CA SER A 323 19.97 1.58 -18.84
C SER A 323 19.39 0.99 -17.55
N ASP A 324 18.43 0.07 -17.68
CA ASP A 324 17.65 -0.55 -16.62
C ASP A 324 18.20 -1.90 -16.14
N GLY A 325 19.26 -2.43 -16.76
CA GLY A 325 19.85 -3.74 -16.45
C GLY A 325 20.54 -3.90 -15.08
N ARG A 326 20.37 -2.95 -14.15
CA ARG A 326 20.93 -2.99 -12.78
C ARG A 326 19.84 -2.87 -11.70
N PRO A 327 20.03 -3.55 -10.54
CA PRO A 327 19.19 -3.34 -9.39
C PRO A 327 19.42 -1.94 -8.78
N VAL A 328 18.34 -1.33 -8.28
CA VAL A 328 18.33 0.03 -7.72
C VAL A 328 17.40 0.13 -6.54
N LEU A 329 17.75 0.94 -5.54
CA LEU A 329 16.80 1.47 -4.56
C LEU A 329 16.35 2.85 -5.06
N ARG A 330 15.05 3.02 -5.31
CA ARG A 330 14.44 4.27 -5.75
C ARG A 330 13.82 5.00 -4.57
N LEU A 331 14.16 6.29 -4.46
CA LEU A 331 13.56 7.22 -3.50
C LEU A 331 12.76 8.28 -4.25
N ALA A 332 11.55 8.58 -3.78
CA ALA A 332 10.76 9.72 -4.21
C ALA A 332 10.64 10.70 -3.04
N ASN A 333 11.12 11.94 -3.23
CA ASN A 333 10.94 13.01 -2.26
C ASN A 333 9.54 13.62 -2.44
N THR A 334 8.72 13.57 -1.39
CA THR A 334 7.32 14.02 -1.44
C THR A 334 7.15 15.45 -0.92
N GLY A 335 8.23 16.11 -0.50
CA GLY A 335 8.26 17.46 0.06
C GLY A 335 8.81 18.54 -0.89
N THR A 336 8.80 19.77 -0.38
CA THR A 336 9.25 21.01 -1.05
C THR A 336 10.73 21.32 -0.87
N ASP A 337 11.40 20.61 0.04
CA ASP A 337 12.80 20.82 0.41
C ASP A 337 13.66 19.63 -0.03
N ALA A 338 14.98 19.76 -0.02
CA ALA A 338 15.85 18.64 -0.36
C ALA A 338 15.85 17.58 0.76
N ALA A 339 15.66 16.31 0.40
CA ALA A 339 15.69 15.19 1.34
C ALA A 339 17.10 14.59 1.40
N HIS A 340 17.73 14.64 2.57
CA HIS A 340 19.01 14.01 2.85
C HIS A 340 18.75 12.63 3.47
N ALA A 341 18.99 11.58 2.67
CA ALA A 341 18.71 10.20 3.05
C ALA A 341 19.99 9.45 3.43
N SER A 342 19.93 8.68 4.52
CA SER A 342 20.92 7.69 4.94
C SER A 342 20.32 6.30 4.77
N ILE A 343 21.08 5.37 4.18
CA ILE A 343 20.57 4.06 3.74
C ILE A 343 21.38 2.95 4.41
N ARG A 344 20.72 2.13 5.22
CA ARG A 344 21.23 0.83 5.69
C ARG A 344 20.73 -0.26 4.75
N LEU A 345 21.58 -1.23 4.44
CA LEU A 345 21.20 -2.47 3.75
C LEU A 345 21.51 -3.64 4.66
N PHE A 346 20.51 -4.45 4.94
CA PHE A 346 20.62 -5.69 5.70
C PHE A 346 20.62 -6.87 4.74
N GLY A 347 21.45 -7.89 5.02
CA GLY A 347 21.57 -9.10 4.21
C GLY A 347 21.75 -10.34 5.09
N PRO A 348 22.06 -11.51 4.51
CA PRO A 348 22.26 -12.75 5.28
C PRO A 348 23.43 -12.64 6.26
N GLU A 349 24.51 -11.96 5.87
CA GLU A 349 25.72 -11.74 6.68
C GLU A 349 25.67 -10.44 7.51
N GLY A 350 24.48 -9.85 7.71
CA GLY A 350 24.30 -8.59 8.43
C GLY A 350 24.31 -7.33 7.57
N VAL A 351 24.78 -6.21 8.13
CA VAL A 351 24.72 -4.89 7.49
C VAL A 351 25.77 -4.78 6.37
N ALA A 352 25.30 -4.65 5.13
CA ALA A 352 26.16 -4.55 3.95
C ALA A 352 26.73 -3.13 3.76
N SER A 353 28.05 -3.05 3.61
CA SER A 353 28.76 -1.82 3.23
C SER A 353 28.70 -1.59 1.72
N PHE A 354 28.30 -0.39 1.31
CA PHE A 354 28.26 0.04 -0.10
C PHE A 354 28.51 1.55 -0.25
N SER A 355 29.00 2.00 -1.40
CA SER A 355 29.48 3.38 -1.56
C SER A 355 28.37 4.45 -1.59
N ALA A 356 27.12 4.05 -1.83
CA ALA A 356 25.98 4.94 -2.05
C ALA A 356 25.02 5.00 -0.83
N SER A 357 25.54 4.74 0.37
CA SER A 357 24.80 4.74 1.64
C SER A 357 24.28 6.11 2.11
N LYS A 358 24.57 7.19 1.37
CA LYS A 358 23.97 8.52 1.56
C LYS A 358 23.52 9.09 0.21
N ALA A 359 22.36 9.74 0.20
CA ALA A 359 21.75 10.33 -0.99
C ALA A 359 21.14 11.70 -0.68
N VAL A 360 21.03 12.54 -1.71
CA VAL A 360 20.25 13.78 -1.65
C VAL A 360 19.23 13.75 -2.79
N VAL A 361 17.96 13.87 -2.45
CA VAL A 361 16.84 13.84 -3.41
C VAL A 361 16.22 15.23 -3.47
N LYS A 362 16.20 15.83 -4.67
CA LYS A 362 15.68 17.20 -4.89
C LYS A 362 14.19 17.30 -4.51
N PRO A 363 13.69 18.51 -4.18
CA PRO A 363 12.27 18.77 -3.99
C PRO A 363 11.38 18.12 -5.05
N GLY A 364 10.37 17.35 -4.62
CA GLY A 364 9.45 16.67 -5.52
C GLY A 364 10.11 15.80 -6.60
N ALA A 365 11.32 15.29 -6.40
CA ALA A 365 12.03 14.52 -7.42
C ALA A 365 12.20 13.05 -7.03
N VAL A 366 12.44 12.22 -8.04
CA VAL A 366 12.76 10.80 -7.89
C VAL A 366 14.25 10.59 -8.11
N ARG A 367 14.83 9.59 -7.44
CA ARG A 367 16.26 9.25 -7.56
C ARG A 367 16.51 7.77 -7.34
N ASP A 368 17.16 7.12 -8.32
CA ASP A 368 17.75 5.79 -8.14
C ASP A 368 19.11 5.84 -7.46
N ILE A 369 19.33 4.86 -6.57
CA ILE A 369 20.58 4.54 -5.88
C ILE A 369 21.03 3.15 -6.36
N PRO A 370 22.17 3.01 -7.06
CA PRO A 370 22.63 1.72 -7.58
C PRO A 370 22.96 0.70 -6.47
N LEU A 371 22.55 -0.55 -6.67
CA LEU A 371 22.79 -1.68 -5.77
C LEU A 371 23.66 -2.79 -6.41
N ASP A 372 24.13 -2.57 -7.64
CA ASP A 372 24.96 -3.47 -8.45
C ASP A 372 26.35 -3.79 -7.85
N GLN A 373 26.80 -3.02 -6.85
CA GLN A 373 28.03 -3.28 -6.10
C GLN A 373 27.95 -4.47 -5.13
N LEU A 374 26.74 -4.84 -4.72
CA LEU A 374 26.49 -5.82 -3.65
C LEU A 374 26.88 -7.25 -4.08
N PRO A 375 27.31 -8.12 -3.15
CA PRO A 375 27.35 -9.56 -3.37
C PRO A 375 25.97 -10.13 -3.77
N LYS A 376 25.96 -11.33 -4.35
CA LYS A 376 24.72 -12.08 -4.58
C LYS A 376 24.05 -12.37 -3.23
N GLY A 377 22.75 -12.10 -3.13
CA GLY A 377 21.97 -12.31 -1.91
C GLY A 377 20.61 -11.64 -1.93
N THR A 378 19.82 -11.89 -0.89
CA THR A 378 18.55 -11.19 -0.62
C THR A 378 18.79 -10.16 0.49
N TYR A 379 18.36 -8.92 0.25
CA TYR A 379 18.60 -7.80 1.15
C TYR A 379 17.30 -7.09 1.53
N SER A 380 17.34 -6.31 2.61
CA SER A 380 16.32 -5.32 2.94
C SER A 380 16.94 -3.95 3.19
N ALA A 381 16.41 -2.91 2.58
CA ALA A 381 16.85 -1.53 2.81
C ALA A 381 16.06 -0.85 3.92
N VAL A 382 16.73 -0.01 4.71
CA VAL A 382 16.09 0.98 5.57
C VAL A 382 16.67 2.35 5.29
N VAL A 383 15.77 3.26 4.92
CA VAL A 383 16.08 4.62 4.51
C VAL A 383 15.61 5.55 5.59
N THR A 384 16.52 6.30 6.22
CA THR A 384 16.20 7.35 7.20
C THR A 384 16.48 8.70 6.57
N SER A 385 15.53 9.64 6.65
CA SER A 385 15.62 10.96 6.01
C SER A 385 15.12 12.09 6.91
N ASP A 386 15.62 13.31 6.68
CA ASP A 386 15.19 14.54 7.33
C ASP A 386 13.88 15.11 6.75
N ALA A 387 13.54 14.80 5.50
CA ALA A 387 12.24 15.08 4.88
C ALA A 387 11.46 13.77 4.60
N PRO A 388 10.12 13.81 4.44
CA PRO A 388 9.35 12.65 4.04
C PRO A 388 9.73 12.14 2.65
N VAL A 389 9.96 10.83 2.55
CA VAL A 389 10.23 10.13 1.30
C VAL A 389 9.37 8.87 1.20
N SER A 390 9.08 8.44 -0.03
CA SER A 390 8.58 7.10 -0.34
C SER A 390 9.68 6.30 -1.04
N ALA A 391 9.68 4.97 -0.90
CA ALA A 391 10.74 4.13 -1.47
C ALA A 391 10.22 2.82 -2.08
N ALA A 392 10.96 2.31 -3.06
CA ALA A 392 10.83 0.96 -3.61
C ALA A 392 12.17 0.52 -4.20
N ALA A 393 12.40 -0.77 -4.40
CA ALA A 393 13.63 -1.28 -5.00
C ALA A 393 13.33 -2.17 -6.21
N ARG A 394 14.09 -1.99 -7.30
CA ARG A 394 14.04 -2.89 -8.45
C ARG A 394 15.08 -3.99 -8.30
N SER A 395 14.63 -5.23 -8.29
CA SER A 395 15.46 -6.43 -8.45
C SER A 395 15.56 -6.80 -9.94
N ILE A 396 16.65 -7.42 -10.38
CA ILE A 396 16.86 -7.88 -11.76
C ILE A 396 17.28 -9.35 -11.75
N ARG A 397 16.70 -10.17 -12.63
CA ARG A 397 17.25 -11.47 -13.02
C ARG A 397 17.63 -11.47 -14.49
N GLN A 398 18.94 -11.48 -14.76
CA GLN A 398 19.46 -11.77 -16.10
C GLN A 398 19.37 -13.27 -16.38
N GLY A 399 18.97 -13.62 -17.60
CA GLY A 399 18.98 -14.97 -18.14
C GLY A 399 20.10 -15.12 -19.18
N GLY A 400 19.73 -15.28 -20.46
CA GLY A 400 20.65 -15.15 -21.58
C GLY A 400 21.12 -13.70 -21.83
N PRO A 401 22.04 -13.46 -22.79
CA PRO A 401 22.68 -12.16 -23.04
C PRO A 401 21.75 -11.01 -23.47
N LYS A 402 20.46 -11.26 -23.66
CA LYS A 402 19.40 -10.29 -23.97
C LYS A 402 18.14 -10.47 -23.13
N ASP A 403 18.01 -11.61 -22.45
CA ASP A 403 16.81 -11.98 -21.70
C ASP A 403 16.97 -11.52 -20.26
N ALA A 404 16.02 -10.73 -19.77
CA ALA A 404 15.98 -10.38 -18.35
C ALA A 404 14.54 -10.30 -17.89
N ASP A 405 14.38 -10.41 -16.58
CA ASP A 405 13.15 -10.09 -15.87
C ASP A 405 13.48 -9.14 -14.71
N PHE A 406 12.48 -8.43 -14.19
CA PHE A 406 12.65 -7.52 -13.06
C PHE A 406 11.47 -7.62 -12.11
N SER A 407 11.68 -7.21 -10.87
CA SER A 407 10.58 -6.97 -9.94
C SER A 407 10.76 -5.69 -9.16
N TRP A 408 9.66 -5.08 -8.71
CA TRP A 408 9.65 -3.97 -7.77
C TRP A 408 9.15 -4.39 -6.39
N SER A 409 10.03 -4.33 -5.39
CA SER A 409 9.67 -4.43 -3.98
C SER A 409 9.33 -3.04 -3.45
N PRO A 410 8.07 -2.70 -3.15
CA PRO A 410 7.69 -1.41 -2.56
C PRO A 410 8.06 -1.34 -1.07
N SER A 411 7.98 -0.15 -0.47
CA SER A 411 8.13 -0.02 0.98
C SER A 411 6.98 -0.64 1.77
N VAL A 412 7.26 -1.04 3.00
CA VAL A 412 6.32 -1.69 3.92
C VAL A 412 6.34 -1.03 5.30
N SER A 413 5.25 -1.18 6.04
CA SER A 413 5.27 -1.02 7.49
C SER A 413 6.00 -2.21 8.14
N PRO A 414 6.65 -2.03 9.29
CA PRO A 414 7.04 -3.14 10.15
C PRO A 414 5.84 -4.04 10.50
N LEU A 415 6.10 -5.32 10.75
CA LEU A 415 5.12 -6.25 11.28
C LEU A 415 4.71 -5.82 12.71
N GLN A 416 3.44 -6.05 13.07
CA GLN A 416 2.87 -5.66 14.36
C GLN A 416 2.06 -6.82 14.96
N ASP A 417 0.82 -6.97 14.51
CA ASP A 417 -0.08 -8.05 14.90
C ASP A 417 0.08 -9.27 13.97
N GLU A 418 -0.84 -10.23 14.10
CA GLU A 418 -0.96 -11.38 13.21
C GLU A 418 -1.25 -10.93 11.77
N GLN A 419 -0.31 -11.23 10.87
CA GLN A 419 -0.36 -10.88 9.45
C GLN A 419 -0.19 -12.13 8.58
N MET A 420 -0.82 -12.13 7.41
CA MET A 420 -0.83 -13.27 6.49
C MET A 420 -0.05 -12.95 5.20
N ALA A 421 0.88 -13.83 4.84
CA ALA A 421 1.54 -13.83 3.54
C ALA A 421 0.96 -14.97 2.68
N THR A 422 0.27 -14.64 1.58
CA THR A 422 -0.12 -15.63 0.57
C THR A 422 1.13 -16.20 -0.11
N ILE A 423 1.13 -17.51 -0.35
CA ILE A 423 2.16 -18.25 -1.08
C ILE A 423 1.49 -18.80 -2.35
N PRO A 424 1.62 -18.14 -3.51
CA PRO A 424 0.88 -18.55 -4.69
C PRO A 424 1.38 -19.88 -5.26
N SER A 425 0.42 -20.72 -5.62
CA SER A 425 0.61 -21.93 -6.40
C SER A 425 1.31 -21.68 -7.74
N GLY A 426 2.06 -22.69 -8.22
CA GLY A 426 2.66 -22.69 -9.55
C GLY A 426 3.95 -21.87 -9.74
N VAL A 427 4.52 -21.29 -8.67
CA VAL A 427 5.79 -20.56 -8.67
C VAL A 427 6.65 -20.94 -7.47
N ASP A 428 7.98 -20.80 -7.55
CA ASP A 428 8.83 -20.88 -6.35
C ASP A 428 8.63 -19.62 -5.50
N ALA A 429 8.45 -19.79 -4.19
CA ALA A 429 8.24 -18.71 -3.24
C ALA A 429 9.35 -18.65 -2.17
N SER A 430 9.51 -17.50 -1.53
CA SER A 430 10.55 -17.28 -0.52
C SER A 430 10.15 -16.12 0.39
N VAL A 431 9.76 -16.43 1.63
CA VAL A 431 9.39 -15.42 2.64
C VAL A 431 10.67 -14.80 3.17
N VAL A 432 10.76 -13.47 3.11
CA VAL A 432 11.92 -12.68 3.53
C VAL A 432 11.55 -11.91 4.79
N LEU A 433 12.28 -12.13 5.87
CA LEU A 433 12.11 -11.42 7.15
C LEU A 433 13.43 -10.78 7.59
N THR A 434 13.38 -9.58 8.16
CA THR A 434 14.56 -8.86 8.66
C THR A 434 14.27 -8.19 9.98
N ALA A 435 15.13 -8.41 10.98
CA ALA A 435 15.10 -7.67 12.25
C ALA A 435 16.02 -6.44 12.14
N VAL A 436 15.47 -5.23 12.34
CA VAL A 436 16.11 -3.98 11.90
C VAL A 436 16.99 -3.32 12.97
N ASP A 437 16.49 -3.26 14.20
CA ASP A 437 17.06 -2.42 15.28
C ASP A 437 17.52 -3.23 16.51
N GLY A 438 17.35 -4.56 16.49
CA GLY A 438 17.73 -5.49 17.56
C GLY A 438 17.46 -6.94 17.16
N ASN A 439 17.77 -7.91 18.03
CA ASN A 439 17.36 -9.30 17.83
C ASN A 439 15.83 -9.40 17.93
N ALA A 440 15.21 -10.22 17.09
CA ALA A 440 13.77 -10.44 17.10
C ALA A 440 13.41 -11.93 17.07
N GLN A 441 12.22 -12.23 17.57
CA GLN A 441 11.58 -13.53 17.40
C GLN A 441 10.31 -13.36 16.57
N VAL A 442 10.03 -14.30 15.67
CA VAL A 442 8.81 -14.32 14.86
C VAL A 442 8.22 -15.71 14.94
N THR A 443 6.97 -15.80 15.39
CA THR A 443 6.19 -17.04 15.32
C THR A 443 5.54 -17.13 13.94
N LEU A 444 5.78 -18.25 13.26
CA LEU A 444 5.24 -18.57 11.94
C LEU A 444 4.29 -19.76 12.05
N ARG A 445 3.25 -19.81 11.21
CA ARG A 445 2.42 -20.99 11.04
C ARG A 445 1.90 -21.10 9.60
N PRO A 446 2.17 -22.19 8.88
CA PRO A 446 1.66 -22.37 7.53
C PRO A 446 0.18 -22.74 7.54
N ILE A 447 -0.49 -22.44 6.44
CA ILE A 447 -1.81 -22.95 6.05
C ILE A 447 -1.60 -23.75 4.76
N SER A 448 -1.97 -25.03 4.76
CA SER A 448 -1.86 -25.89 3.56
C SER A 448 -2.96 -25.59 2.54
N THR A 449 -2.82 -26.07 1.30
CA THR A 449 -3.81 -25.91 0.22
C THR A 449 -5.21 -26.44 0.55
N ASP A 450 -5.34 -27.34 1.53
CA ASP A 450 -6.60 -27.86 2.06
C ASP A 450 -7.17 -27.05 3.24
N GLY A 451 -6.58 -25.90 3.57
CA GLY A 451 -7.04 -24.98 4.61
C GLY A 451 -6.61 -25.35 6.04
N LYS A 452 -5.88 -26.45 6.26
CA LYS A 452 -5.45 -26.84 7.61
C LYS A 452 -4.32 -25.95 8.13
N LEU A 453 -4.41 -25.59 9.41
CA LEU A 453 -3.35 -24.86 10.11
C LEU A 453 -2.23 -25.81 10.56
N GLY A 454 -1.08 -25.74 9.90
CA GLY A 454 0.10 -26.57 10.21
C GLY A 454 0.76 -26.25 11.55
N LYS A 455 1.95 -26.80 11.78
CA LYS A 455 2.69 -26.64 13.05
C LYS A 455 3.24 -25.22 13.20
N SER A 456 2.93 -24.57 14.32
CA SER A 456 3.54 -23.28 14.68
C SER A 456 5.03 -23.43 15.01
N THR A 457 5.86 -22.54 14.49
CA THR A 457 7.33 -22.54 14.62
C THR A 457 7.85 -21.12 14.86
N THR A 458 8.48 -20.88 16.01
CA THR A 458 9.13 -19.60 16.30
C THR A 458 10.57 -19.60 15.79
N ILE A 459 10.93 -18.62 14.98
CA ILE A 459 12.29 -18.41 14.48
C ILE A 459 13.00 -17.27 15.20
N GLN A 460 14.31 -17.42 15.38
CA GLN A 460 15.21 -16.35 15.79
C GLN A 460 15.69 -15.56 14.57
N LEU A 461 15.74 -14.23 14.70
CA LEU A 461 16.34 -13.29 13.75
C LEU A 461 17.39 -12.44 14.49
N GLY A 462 18.64 -12.49 14.02
CA GLY A 462 19.71 -11.64 14.57
C GLY A 462 19.55 -10.17 14.17
N ALA A 463 20.04 -9.26 15.00
CA ALA A 463 20.03 -7.83 14.75
C ALA A 463 20.71 -7.48 13.41
N GLY A 464 19.93 -6.91 12.49
CA GLY A 464 20.40 -6.54 11.15
C GLY A 464 20.57 -7.72 10.17
N ILE A 465 20.05 -8.91 10.49
CA ILE A 465 20.06 -10.06 9.58
C ILE A 465 18.78 -10.07 8.74
N THR A 466 18.93 -10.17 7.41
CA THR A 466 17.85 -10.56 6.50
C THR A 466 17.89 -12.08 6.28
N LYS A 467 16.83 -12.77 6.70
CA LYS A 467 16.66 -14.22 6.56
C LYS A 467 15.63 -14.51 5.47
N THR A 468 15.95 -15.44 4.57
CA THR A 468 14.98 -16.07 3.66
C THR A 468 14.51 -17.39 4.26
N ILE A 469 13.22 -17.66 4.12
CA ILE A 469 12.52 -18.85 4.61
C ILE A 469 11.79 -19.46 3.42
N ASP A 470 12.02 -20.75 3.23
CA ASP A 470 11.31 -21.57 2.25
C ASP A 470 9.95 -21.98 2.86
N PRO A 471 8.80 -21.68 2.23
CA PRO A 471 7.48 -22.08 2.75
C PRO A 471 7.37 -23.59 2.97
N ASP A 472 7.95 -24.40 2.09
CA ASP A 472 7.88 -25.87 2.13
C ASP A 472 8.65 -26.41 3.36
N SER A 473 9.60 -25.64 3.91
CA SER A 473 10.28 -25.98 5.17
C SER A 473 9.41 -25.82 6.44
N LEU A 474 8.22 -25.22 6.31
CA LEU A 474 7.22 -25.12 7.37
C LEU A 474 6.17 -26.24 7.29
N GLY A 475 5.89 -26.74 6.07
CA GLY A 475 5.00 -27.86 5.78
C GLY A 475 4.70 -27.98 4.29
N ASP A 476 4.38 -29.20 3.86
CA ASP A 476 4.02 -29.51 2.47
C ASP A 476 2.78 -28.70 2.00
N ASP A 477 2.73 -28.37 0.72
CA ASP A 477 1.63 -27.65 0.07
C ASP A 477 1.20 -26.35 0.79
N THR A 478 2.16 -25.55 1.28
CA THR A 478 1.87 -24.29 2.00
C THR A 478 1.31 -23.22 1.06
N ALA A 479 0.03 -22.85 1.24
CA ALA A 479 -0.68 -21.81 0.47
C ALA A 479 -0.66 -20.42 1.15
N ALA A 480 -0.42 -20.36 2.46
CA ALA A 480 -0.16 -19.10 3.17
C ALA A 480 0.72 -19.32 4.41
N VAL A 481 1.38 -18.26 4.87
CA VAL A 481 2.08 -18.23 6.17
C VAL A 481 1.51 -17.11 7.02
N LEU A 482 0.87 -17.48 8.14
CA LEU A 482 0.58 -16.56 9.23
C LEU A 482 1.89 -16.25 9.97
N MET A 483 2.09 -15.00 10.34
CA MET A 483 3.25 -14.58 11.12
C MET A 483 2.90 -13.48 12.12
N LYS A 484 3.55 -13.53 13.30
CA LYS A 484 3.50 -12.48 14.30
C LYS A 484 4.89 -12.31 14.96
N PRO A 485 5.40 -11.08 15.13
CA PRO A 485 6.52 -10.80 16.04
C PRO A 485 6.18 -11.24 17.48
N VAL A 486 7.17 -11.76 18.21
CA VAL A 486 6.98 -12.11 19.63
C VAL A 486 7.32 -10.88 20.48
N ASP A 487 6.31 -10.34 21.15
CA ASP A 487 6.46 -9.26 22.13
C ASP A 487 7.12 -9.79 23.40
N ASP A 488 8.45 -9.72 23.49
CA ASP A 488 9.20 -10.03 24.72
C ASP A 488 9.01 -8.95 25.80
N SER A 489 7.78 -8.89 26.31
CA SER A 489 7.37 -8.08 27.46
C SER A 489 7.91 -8.61 28.80
N SER A 490 8.67 -9.73 28.80
CA SER A 490 9.40 -10.21 29.98
C SER A 490 10.75 -9.52 30.16
N ASN A 491 11.22 -8.80 29.15
CA ASN A 491 12.46 -8.05 29.18
C ASN A 491 12.29 -6.73 29.96
N ASP A 492 12.57 -6.77 31.26
CA ASP A 492 12.50 -5.65 32.22
C ASP A 492 13.52 -4.51 31.97
N SER A 493 14.05 -4.44 30.75
CA SER A 493 15.09 -3.53 30.27
C SER A 493 14.55 -2.27 29.58
N GLY A 494 13.23 -2.16 29.39
CA GLY A 494 12.57 -0.98 28.81
C GLY A 494 12.85 -0.72 27.32
N ALA A 495 13.52 -1.65 26.65
CA ALA A 495 13.75 -1.58 25.20
C ALA A 495 12.46 -1.84 24.42
N SER A 496 12.19 -1.04 23.38
CA SER A 496 11.08 -1.34 22.45
C SER A 496 11.38 -2.63 21.67
N PRO A 497 10.37 -3.48 21.38
CA PRO A 497 10.58 -4.71 20.63
C PRO A 497 11.20 -4.42 19.26
N ALA A 498 12.13 -5.29 18.84
CA ALA A 498 12.90 -5.09 17.62
C ALA A 498 11.99 -5.19 16.38
N LYS A 499 11.96 -4.12 15.58
CA LYS A 499 11.12 -4.05 14.38
C LYS A 499 11.50 -5.16 13.40
N VAL A 500 10.50 -5.96 13.01
CA VAL A 500 10.61 -6.92 11.90
C VAL A 500 9.95 -6.35 10.66
N ILE A 501 10.56 -6.53 9.49
CA ILE A 501 9.99 -6.16 8.18
C ILE A 501 10.03 -7.37 7.24
N GLY A 502 9.13 -7.45 6.27
CA GLY A 502 9.09 -8.59 5.37
C GLY A 502 8.26 -8.47 4.10
N GLY A 503 8.39 -9.50 3.27
CA GLY A 503 7.75 -9.67 1.96
C GLY A 503 8.03 -11.07 1.40
N THR A 504 7.35 -11.47 0.32
CA THR A 504 7.61 -12.76 -0.35
C THR A 504 8.23 -12.49 -1.72
N VAL A 505 9.42 -13.02 -1.97
CA VAL A 505 10.03 -13.03 -3.31
C VAL A 505 9.51 -14.25 -4.06
N LEU A 506 8.99 -14.04 -5.27
CA LEU A 506 8.50 -15.10 -6.16
C LEU A 506 9.43 -15.30 -7.34
N THR A 507 9.51 -16.52 -7.86
CA THR A 507 10.40 -16.88 -8.95
C THR A 507 9.83 -18.05 -9.76
N ALA A 508 10.07 -18.07 -11.07
CA ALA A 508 9.52 -19.09 -11.96
C ALA A 508 10.47 -19.39 -13.12
N SER A 509 10.31 -20.56 -13.74
CA SER A 509 11.03 -20.92 -14.97
C SER A 509 10.32 -20.33 -16.20
N VAL A 510 11.09 -19.70 -17.08
CA VAL A 510 10.62 -18.97 -18.28
C VAL A 510 11.67 -19.10 -19.39
N SER A 511 11.35 -18.78 -20.64
CA SER A 511 12.35 -18.87 -21.71
C SER A 511 13.58 -18.01 -21.40
N GLY A 512 14.77 -18.55 -21.69
CA GLY A 512 16.05 -17.89 -21.46
C GLY A 512 16.49 -17.71 -20.00
N GLY A 513 15.73 -18.12 -18.97
CA GLY A 513 16.19 -17.98 -17.57
C GLY A 513 15.15 -18.25 -16.49
N LYS A 514 15.24 -17.54 -15.36
CA LYS A 514 14.16 -17.46 -14.35
C LYS A 514 13.58 -16.05 -14.27
N GLY A 515 12.27 -15.98 -14.04
CA GLY A 515 11.56 -14.74 -13.73
C GLY A 515 11.64 -14.39 -12.25
N ILE A 516 11.14 -13.19 -11.90
CA ILE A 516 11.06 -12.70 -10.53
C ILE A 516 9.90 -11.73 -10.35
N SER A 517 9.12 -11.89 -9.27
CA SER A 517 8.16 -10.89 -8.77
C SER A 517 8.25 -10.80 -7.23
N PHE A 518 7.47 -9.91 -6.61
CA PHE A 518 7.46 -9.68 -5.17
C PHE A 518 6.05 -9.40 -4.66
N LEU A 519 5.64 -10.13 -3.61
CA LEU A 519 4.41 -9.84 -2.87
C LEU A 519 4.72 -9.06 -1.59
N LYS A 520 4.02 -7.94 -1.45
CA LYS A 520 3.93 -7.19 -0.19
C LYS A 520 3.09 -7.98 0.80
N ILE A 521 3.59 -8.18 2.02
CA ILE A 521 2.79 -8.65 3.14
C ILE A 521 1.90 -7.48 3.59
N PRO A 522 0.56 -7.60 3.53
CA PRO A 522 -0.34 -6.51 3.94
C PRO A 522 -0.19 -6.18 5.42
N ALA A 523 -0.56 -4.96 5.80
CA ALA A 523 -0.71 -4.61 7.21
C ALA A 523 -1.82 -5.46 7.85
N ALA A 524 -1.77 -5.65 9.16
CA ALA A 524 -2.84 -6.34 9.88
C ALA A 524 -4.18 -5.59 9.66
N PRO A 525 -5.30 -6.30 9.39
CA PRO A 525 -6.62 -5.68 9.30
C PRO A 525 -6.93 -4.85 10.55
N PRO A 526 -7.47 -3.62 10.43
CA PRO A 526 -7.74 -2.77 11.59
C PRO A 526 -8.81 -3.40 12.49
N GLY A 527 -8.45 -3.69 13.74
CA GLY A 527 -9.36 -4.28 14.72
C GLY A 527 -10.52 -3.38 15.12
N GLY A 528 -11.63 -3.98 15.57
CA GLY A 528 -12.77 -3.26 16.12
C GLY A 528 -12.35 -2.34 17.28
N SER A 529 -12.83 -1.10 17.26
CA SER A 529 -12.35 -0.05 18.17
C SER A 529 -13.46 0.50 19.07
N SER A 530 -13.11 0.81 20.32
CA SER A 530 -14.01 1.48 21.26
C SER A 530 -13.82 2.99 21.18
N MET A 531 -14.84 3.72 20.70
CA MET A 531 -14.80 5.18 20.65
C MET A 531 -15.58 5.80 21.82
N THR A 532 -14.93 6.69 22.56
CA THR A 532 -15.54 7.42 23.68
C THR A 532 -16.24 8.68 23.17
N VAL A 533 -17.47 8.53 22.71
CA VAL A 533 -18.28 9.66 22.19
C VAL A 533 -18.81 10.49 23.36
N ARG A 534 -18.37 11.75 23.47
CA ARG A 534 -19.07 12.75 24.28
C ARG A 534 -20.24 13.32 23.48
N VAL A 535 -21.45 12.98 23.88
CA VAL A 535 -22.68 13.60 23.36
C VAL A 535 -22.88 14.95 24.06
N PRO A 536 -22.82 16.11 23.35
CA PRO A 536 -23.25 17.38 23.91
C PRO A 536 -24.77 17.40 24.09
N ARG A 537 -25.26 18.18 25.06
CA ARG A 537 -26.66 18.56 25.21
C ARG A 537 -26.83 20.03 24.84
#